data_AF-A0A2C2UKB3-F1
#
_entry.id   AF-A0A2C2UKB3-F1
#
_cell.length_a   1.000
_cell.length_b   1.000
_cell.length_c   1.000
_cell.angle_alpha   90.00
_cell.angle_beta   90.00
_cell.angle_gamma   90.00
#
_symmetry.space_group_name_H-M   'P 1'
#
loop_
_entity.id
_entity.type
_entity.pdbx_description
1 polymer ?
#
loop_
_entity_poly.entity_id
_entity_poly.type
_entity_poly.pdbx_seq_one_letter_code
_entity_poly.pdbx_strand_id
1 'polypeptide(L)' 'SNQQTIKKVYDDWKSFFEASKKYKTMPTSFSGKPKIPKYKPKNGRTTSYLTNQITKIKNGNVLSLPGTP' A
#
# COMPACT_ATOMS: atom_id res chain seq x y z
N SER A 1 10.97 -8.22 -3.72
CA SER A 1 10.07 -7.77 -2.62
C SER A 1 10.01 -6.23 -2.48
N ASN A 2 11.06 -5.53 -2.90
CA ASN A 2 11.32 -4.09 -2.84
C ASN A 2 10.42 -3.18 -3.73
N GLN A 3 10.01 -3.61 -4.93
CA GLN A 3 9.23 -2.74 -5.84
C GLN A 3 7.82 -2.40 -5.33
N GLN A 4 7.16 -3.32 -4.63
CA GLN A 4 5.79 -3.11 -4.12
C GLN A 4 5.75 -2.10 -2.98
N THR A 5 6.77 -2.09 -2.12
CA THR A 5 6.90 -1.11 -1.04
C THR A 5 7.02 0.30 -1.59
N ILE A 6 7.86 0.50 -2.63
CA ILE A 6 8.03 1.80 -3.28
C ILE A 6 6.71 2.25 -3.92
N LYS A 7 6.03 1.33 -4.63
CA LYS A 7 4.73 1.64 -5.26
C LYS A 7 3.69 2.09 -4.24
N LYS A 8 3.61 1.42 -3.10
CA LYS A 8 2.71 1.80 -2.00
C LYS A 8 3.02 3.19 -1.44
N VAL A 9 4.30 3.52 -1.25
CA VAL A 9 4.72 4.85 -0.80
C VAL A 9 4.29 5.92 -1.81
N TYR A 10 4.49 5.66 -3.11
CA TYR A 10 4.05 6.56 -4.16
C TYR A 10 2.54 6.80 -4.14
N ASP A 11 1.75 5.74 -4.02
CA ASP A 11 0.29 5.81 -3.96
C ASP A 11 -0.20 6.57 -2.72
N ASP A 12 0.41 6.34 -1.55
CA ASP A 12 0.10 7.05 -0.30
C ASP A 12 0.33 8.58 -0.46
N TRP A 13 1.44 8.97 -1.10
CA TRP A 13 1.74 10.38 -1.38
C TRP A 13 0.80 11.00 -2.40
N LYS A 14 0.53 10.29 -3.50
CA LYS A 14 -0.41 10.75 -4.54
C LYS A 14 -1.79 11.01 -3.94
N SER A 15 -2.31 10.06 -3.16
CA SER A 15 -3.59 10.19 -2.47
C SER A 15 -3.61 11.39 -1.50
N PHE A 16 -2.52 11.60 -0.75
CA PHE A 16 -2.39 12.76 0.14
C PHE A 16 -2.50 14.09 -0.60
N PHE A 17 -1.82 14.25 -1.73
CA PHE A 17 -1.86 15.50 -2.51
C PHE A 17 -3.24 15.75 -3.14
N GLU A 18 -3.86 14.71 -3.70
CA GLU A 18 -5.22 14.79 -4.24
C GLU A 18 -6.24 15.17 -3.16
N ALA A 19 -6.20 14.48 -2.01
CA ALA A 19 -7.05 14.80 -0.87
C ALA A 19 -6.80 16.22 -0.35
N SER A 20 -5.54 16.65 -0.27
CA SER A 20 -5.17 18.01 0.17
C SER A 20 -5.70 19.09 -0.78
N LYS A 21 -5.68 18.86 -2.09
CA LYS A 21 -6.26 19.79 -3.07
C LYS A 21 -7.78 19.86 -2.92
N LYS A 22 -8.45 18.71 -2.80
CA LYS A 22 -9.91 18.64 -2.66
C LYS A 22 -10.40 19.21 -1.32
N TYR A 23 -9.61 19.07 -0.26
CA TYR A 23 -9.90 19.67 1.04
C TYR A 23 -9.92 21.20 1.00
N LYS A 24 -9.09 21.84 0.16
CA LYS A 24 -9.11 23.30 -0.02
C LYS A 24 -10.41 23.81 -0.63
N THR A 25 -11.01 23.03 -1.53
CA THR A 25 -12.23 23.43 -2.25
C THR A 25 -13.50 22.98 -1.54
N MET A 26 -13.48 21.81 -0.88
CA MET A 26 -14.65 21.22 -0.22
C MET A 26 -14.23 20.59 1.12
N PRO A 27 -13.96 21.41 2.15
CA PRO A 27 -13.52 20.90 3.44
C PRO A 27 -14.61 20.10 4.17
N THR A 28 -15.89 20.42 3.96
CA THR A 28 -17.06 19.77 4.60
C THR A 28 -17.24 18.31 4.22
N SER A 29 -16.69 17.86 3.08
CA SER A 29 -16.75 16.45 2.68
C SER A 29 -15.71 15.57 3.39
N PHE A 30 -14.88 16.13 4.26
CA PHE A 30 -13.86 15.41 5.01
C PHE A 30 -14.16 15.52 6.51
N SER A 31 -13.93 14.44 7.25
CA SER A 31 -13.99 14.46 8.72
C SER A 31 -12.87 15.26 9.37
N GLY A 32 -11.87 15.67 8.59
CA GLY A 32 -10.78 16.52 9.03
C GLY A 32 -9.71 16.71 7.96
N LYS A 33 -8.69 17.51 8.28
CA LYS A 33 -7.59 17.80 7.37
C LYS A 33 -6.81 16.52 7.01
N PRO A 34 -6.55 16.26 5.71
CA PRO A 34 -5.67 15.17 5.27
C PRO A 34 -4.31 15.22 5.97
N LYS A 35 -3.83 14.06 6.42
CA LYS A 35 -2.56 13.93 7.14
C LYS A 35 -1.48 13.37 6.23
N ILE A 36 -0.26 13.85 6.41
CA ILE A 36 0.92 13.37 5.66
C ILE A 36 1.14 11.88 5.98
N PRO A 37 1.48 11.04 4.98
CA PRO A 37 1.86 9.65 5.20
C PRO A 37 3.03 9.53 6.19
N LYS A 38 2.92 8.65 7.18
CA LYS A 38 3.98 8.38 8.17
C LYS A 38 4.53 6.98 8.00
N TYR A 39 5.74 6.79 8.54
CA TYR A 39 6.31 5.45 8.69
C TYR A 39 5.36 4.54 9.47
N LYS A 40 5.33 3.26 9.07
CA LYS A 40 4.58 2.24 9.79
C LYS A 40 5.27 1.95 11.12
N PRO A 41 4.52 1.58 12.18
CA PRO A 41 5.11 1.22 13.46
C PRO A 41 5.99 -0.02 13.32
N LYS A 42 7.08 -0.09 14.10
CA LYS A 42 8.11 -1.14 14.02
C LYS A 42 7.54 -2.56 14.11
N ASN A 43 6.56 -2.76 14.99
CA ASN A 43 5.86 -4.03 15.18
C ASN A 43 4.43 -3.98 14.63
N GLY A 44 4.19 -3.11 13.66
CA GLY A 44 2.90 -2.97 13.00
C GLY A 44 2.62 -4.07 11.99
N ARG A 45 1.34 -4.22 11.65
CA ARG A 45 0.91 -5.01 10.49
C ARG A 45 0.70 -4.08 9.30
N THR A 46 1.11 -4.52 8.12
CA THR A 46 0.85 -3.85 6.86
C THR A 46 0.47 -4.87 5.81
N THR A 47 -0.28 -4.43 4.79
CA THR A 47 -0.60 -5.25 3.63
C THR A 47 0.67 -5.56 2.85
N SER A 48 0.90 -6.84 2.58
CA SER A 48 1.95 -7.33 1.67
C SER A 48 1.32 -7.78 0.36
N TYR A 49 1.86 -7.32 -0.77
CA TYR A 49 1.41 -7.71 -2.09
C TYR A 49 2.26 -8.86 -2.62
N LEU A 50 1.61 -9.97 -2.93
CA LEU A 50 2.19 -11.12 -3.59
C LEU A 50 1.76 -11.09 -5.06
N THR A 51 2.73 -11.03 -5.96
CA THR A 51 2.49 -11.01 -7.41
C THR A 51 2.96 -12.32 -8.03
N ASN A 52 2.49 -12.63 -9.24
CA ASN A 52 2.92 -13.82 -9.98
C ASN A 52 4.43 -13.87 -10.29
N GLN A 53 5.15 -12.75 -10.12
CA GLN A 53 6.61 -12.70 -10.21
C GLN A 53 7.29 -13.25 -8.95
N ILE A 54 6.60 -13.21 -7.82
CA ILE A 54 7.09 -13.56 -6.50
C ILE A 54 6.54 -14.94 -6.09
N THR A 55 5.29 -15.24 -6.46
CA THR A 55 4.61 -16.51 -6.12
C THR A 55 4.35 -17.33 -7.36
N LYS A 56 4.38 -18.67 -7.22
CA LYS A 56 4.08 -19.62 -8.29
C LYS A 56 2.95 -20.55 -7.87
N ILE A 57 2.13 -21.00 -8.81
CA ILE A 57 1.14 -22.05 -8.56
C ILE A 57 1.80 -23.40 -8.86
N LYS A 58 1.90 -24.28 -7.86
CA LYS A 58 2.33 -25.67 -7.97
C LYS A 58 1.09 -26.57 -8.04
N ASN A 59 1.17 -27.65 -8.83
CA ASN A 59 0.13 -28.68 -8.93
C ASN A 59 -1.30 -28.13 -9.17
N GLY A 60 -1.41 -27.06 -9.96
CA GLY A 60 -2.68 -26.42 -10.33
C GLY A 60 -3.35 -25.59 -9.23
N ASN A 61 -3.24 -25.98 -7.96
CA ASN A 61 -4.05 -25.40 -6.87
C ASN A 61 -3.24 -24.98 -5.62
N VAL A 62 -1.92 -25.15 -5.59
CA VAL A 62 -1.09 -24.83 -4.42
C VAL A 62 -0.27 -23.56 -4.68
N LEU A 63 -0.47 -22.51 -3.87
CA LEU A 63 0.36 -21.30 -3.95
C LEU A 63 1.71 -21.50 -3.24
N SER A 64 2.80 -21.46 -4.00
CA SER A 64 4.17 -21.48 -3.48
C SER A 64 4.65 -20.06 -3.21
N LEU A 65 5.04 -19.80 -1.97
CA LEU A 65 5.65 -18.55 -1.55
C LEU A 65 7.18 -18.59 -1.75
N PRO A 66 7.85 -17.43 -1.82
CA PRO A 66 9.32 -17.39 -1.81
C PRO A 66 9.86 -17.95 -0.50
N GLY A 67 10.84 -18.85 -0.58
CA GLY A 67 11.53 -19.38 0.61
C GLY A 67 10.78 -20.48 1.36
N THR A 68 9.63 -20.94 0.86
CA THR A 68 8.98 -22.17 1.33
C THR A 68 9.32 -23.34 0.40
N PRO A 69 9.63 -24.54 0.93
CA PRO A 69 9.94 -25.71 0.12
C PRO A 69 8.83 -26.08 -0.89
#